data_AF-A0A7Z9N6R3-F1
#
_entry.id   AF-A0A7Z9N6R3-F1
#
_cell.length_a   1.000
_cell.length_b   1.000
_cell.length_c   1.000
_cell.angle_alpha   90.00
_cell.angle_beta   90.00
_cell.angle_gamma   90.00
#
_symmetry.space_group_name_H-M   'P 1'
#
loop_
_entity.id
_entity.type
_entity.pdbx_description
1 polymer ?
#
loop_
_entity_poly.entity_id
_entity_poly.type
_entity_poly.pdbx_seq_one_letter_code
_entity_poly.pdbx_strand_id
1 'polypeptide(L)'
;ASEKHHYGTRIIFDNDGYLYFAIGDRGQREKAQILNYPNGKIHRLHDDGTVPRDNPFFDNERALSSIWSYGHRNPQGLVIHPRTGEIWESEHGPRGGDELNIIYPGKNFGWPVITYGKNYNGTIISHLTHNDGMEQPVLHWTPSIAVCGITFYEGKVFTEWGNNLFATSLKYERLHRLEILDGKVVEQEIIYDAGSRVRDVEIGPLGFIYVALEDPGRIVRFVPVD
;
A
#
# COMPACT_ATOMS: atom_id res chain seq x y z
N ALA A 1 -14.56 -13.54 16.25
CA ALA A 1 -15.15 -12.22 15.97
C ALA A 1 -14.21 -11.46 15.05
N SER A 2 -14.69 -10.68 14.08
CA SER A 2 -13.78 -9.81 13.32
C SER A 2 -13.31 -8.68 14.23
N GLU A 3 -12.01 -8.57 14.46
CA GLU A 3 -11.44 -7.48 15.27
C GLU A 3 -11.72 -6.12 14.62
N LYS A 4 -11.85 -5.05 15.42
CA LYS A 4 -12.16 -3.68 14.96
C LYS A 4 -10.94 -2.95 14.34
N HIS A 5 -10.04 -3.65 13.68
CA HIS A 5 -8.84 -3.06 13.09
C HIS A 5 -8.42 -3.79 11.80
N HIS A 6 -7.52 -3.17 11.05
CA HIS A 6 -6.98 -3.68 9.78
C HIS A 6 -8.04 -3.96 8.69
N TYR A 7 -8.85 -2.96 8.35
CA TYR A 7 -9.88 -3.11 7.32
C TYR A 7 -9.31 -3.19 5.90
N GLY A 8 -8.11 -2.65 5.64
CA GLY A 8 -7.67 -2.39 4.28
C GLY A 8 -8.37 -1.15 3.72
N THR A 9 -9.11 -1.35 2.62
CA THR A 9 -10.12 -0.47 1.99
C THR A 9 -9.69 0.50 0.90
N ARG A 10 -8.44 0.49 0.45
CA ARG A 10 -8.11 1.23 -0.77
C ARG A 10 -8.68 0.51 -1.99
N ILE A 11 -9.19 1.29 -2.94
CA ILE A 11 -9.81 0.83 -4.18
C ILE A 11 -9.20 1.63 -5.33
N ILE A 12 -8.74 0.96 -6.39
CA ILE A 12 -8.20 1.58 -7.61
C ILE A 12 -8.79 0.89 -8.84
N PHE A 13 -8.95 1.66 -9.92
CA PHE A 13 -9.37 1.15 -11.22
C PHE A 13 -8.22 1.29 -12.21
N ASP A 14 -8.00 0.28 -13.04
CA ASP A 14 -7.12 0.41 -14.20
C ASP A 14 -7.89 0.84 -15.45
N ASN A 15 -7.14 1.05 -16.54
CA ASN A 15 -7.72 1.45 -17.82
C ASN A 15 -8.24 0.25 -18.65
N ASP A 16 -8.10 -0.97 -18.14
CA ASP A 16 -8.46 -2.22 -18.82
C ASP A 16 -9.78 -2.81 -18.28
N GLY A 17 -10.49 -2.06 -17.43
CA GLY A 17 -11.80 -2.45 -16.89
C GLY A 17 -11.69 -3.32 -15.63
N TYR A 18 -10.56 -3.32 -14.95
CA TYR A 18 -10.39 -4.01 -13.68
C TYR A 18 -10.38 -3.05 -12.49
N LEU A 19 -10.91 -3.57 -11.39
CA LEU A 19 -10.94 -2.98 -10.07
C LEU A 19 -10.04 -3.78 -9.14
N TYR A 20 -9.17 -3.10 -8.40
CA TYR A 20 -8.39 -3.71 -7.33
C TYR A 20 -8.78 -3.11 -5.99
N PHE A 21 -8.88 -3.96 -4.98
CA PHE A 21 -9.14 -3.51 -3.63
C PHE A 21 -8.43 -4.37 -2.60
N ALA A 22 -8.06 -3.75 -1.48
CA ALA A 22 -7.36 -4.45 -0.42
C ALA A 22 -8.25 -4.74 0.80
N ILE A 23 -8.05 -5.91 1.40
CA ILE A 23 -8.62 -6.30 2.68
C ILE A 23 -7.47 -6.67 3.62
N GLY A 24 -7.38 -6.00 4.76
CA GLY A 24 -6.40 -6.33 5.79
C GLY A 24 -6.69 -7.66 6.51
N ASP A 25 -5.77 -8.12 7.35
CA ASP A 25 -5.88 -9.41 8.03
C ASP A 25 -6.98 -9.47 9.11
N ARG A 26 -7.57 -8.32 9.46
CA ARG A 26 -8.58 -8.17 10.53
C ARG A 26 -8.14 -8.74 11.88
N GLY A 27 -6.84 -8.61 12.19
CA GLY A 27 -6.21 -9.12 13.41
C GLY A 27 -5.95 -10.63 13.42
N GLN A 28 -6.39 -11.36 12.39
CA GLN A 28 -6.27 -12.81 12.24
C GLN A 28 -5.15 -13.12 11.25
N ARG A 29 -3.93 -12.93 11.72
CA ARG A 29 -2.70 -12.87 10.91
C ARG A 29 -2.54 -14.08 10.01
N GLU A 30 -2.83 -15.26 10.53
CA GLU A 30 -2.76 -16.53 9.80
C GLU A 30 -3.62 -16.55 8.53
N LYS A 31 -4.73 -15.82 8.51
CA LYS A 31 -5.63 -15.76 7.35
C LYS A 31 -5.01 -15.05 6.15
N ALA A 32 -3.98 -14.23 6.36
CA ALA A 32 -3.22 -13.63 5.26
C ALA A 32 -2.57 -14.68 4.35
N GLN A 33 -2.21 -15.85 4.89
CA GLN A 33 -1.61 -16.97 4.15
C GLN A 33 -2.63 -17.99 3.62
N ILE A 34 -3.86 -17.99 4.14
CA ILE A 34 -4.88 -18.96 3.75
C ILE A 34 -5.73 -18.38 2.61
N LEU A 35 -5.72 -19.06 1.46
CA LEU A 35 -6.32 -18.55 0.22
C LEU A 35 -7.86 -18.65 0.15
N ASN A 36 -8.51 -19.42 1.03
CA ASN A 36 -9.97 -19.45 1.12
C ASN A 36 -10.56 -18.35 2.04
N TYR A 37 -9.72 -17.46 2.58
CA TYR A 37 -10.15 -16.27 3.31
C TYR A 37 -9.84 -15.00 2.51
N PRO A 38 -10.71 -13.98 2.59
CA PRO A 38 -10.48 -12.69 1.92
C PRO A 38 -9.45 -11.81 2.66
N ASN A 39 -9.08 -12.19 3.88
CA ASN A 39 -8.23 -11.40 4.76
C ASN A 39 -6.77 -11.39 4.31
N GLY A 40 -6.13 -10.21 4.39
CA GLY A 40 -4.71 -10.05 4.06
C GLY A 40 -4.42 -10.28 2.57
N LYS A 41 -5.28 -9.73 1.72
CA LYS A 41 -5.29 -9.92 0.27
C LYS A 41 -5.46 -8.59 -0.45
N ILE A 42 -4.92 -8.53 -1.66
CA ILE A 42 -5.41 -7.64 -2.72
C ILE A 42 -6.26 -8.50 -3.64
N HIS A 43 -7.45 -8.02 -3.96
CA HIS A 43 -8.39 -8.67 -4.86
C HIS A 43 -8.45 -7.92 -6.20
N ARG A 44 -8.73 -8.64 -7.29
CA ARG A 44 -9.01 -8.09 -8.62
C ARG A 44 -10.36 -8.59 -9.11
N LEU A 45 -11.22 -7.66 -9.54
CA LEU A 45 -12.50 -7.90 -10.18
C LEU A 45 -12.59 -7.10 -11.49
N HIS A 46 -13.59 -7.38 -12.31
CA HIS A 46 -14.06 -6.42 -13.30
C HIS A 46 -14.78 -5.25 -12.60
N ASP A 47 -14.95 -4.12 -13.30
CA ASP A 47 -15.69 -2.95 -12.80
C ASP A 47 -17.18 -3.23 -12.53
N ASP A 48 -17.75 -4.26 -13.13
CA ASP A 48 -19.09 -4.80 -12.84
C ASP A 48 -19.14 -5.78 -11.64
N GLY A 49 -17.99 -6.07 -11.03
CA GLY A 49 -17.85 -6.96 -9.88
C GLY A 49 -17.71 -8.44 -10.22
N THR A 50 -17.72 -8.84 -11.50
CA THR A 50 -17.45 -10.22 -11.90
C THR A 50 -15.96 -10.58 -11.73
N VAL A 51 -15.64 -11.87 -11.58
CA VAL A 51 -14.26 -12.32 -11.38
C VAL A 51 -13.59 -12.61 -12.74
N PRO A 52 -12.45 -11.96 -13.05
CA PRO A 52 -11.67 -12.25 -14.25
C PRO A 52 -11.18 -13.70 -14.28
N ARG A 53 -11.31 -14.36 -15.44
CA ARG A 53 -10.92 -15.78 -15.62
C ARG A 53 -9.41 -16.01 -15.61
N ASP A 54 -8.64 -14.97 -15.88
CA ASP A 54 -7.19 -14.94 -15.85
C ASP A 54 -6.63 -14.59 -14.46
N ASN A 55 -7.48 -14.48 -13.42
CA ASN A 55 -6.98 -14.33 -12.05
C ASN A 55 -6.11 -15.54 -11.66
N PRO A 56 -5.04 -15.32 -10.88
CA PRO A 56 -4.03 -16.34 -10.58
C PRO A 56 -4.57 -17.56 -9.82
N PHE A 57 -5.71 -17.41 -9.16
CA PHE A 57 -6.37 -18.46 -8.38
C PHE A 57 -7.76 -18.82 -8.90
N PHE A 58 -8.10 -18.46 -10.15
CA PHE A 58 -9.44 -18.65 -10.70
C PHE A 58 -9.89 -20.12 -10.67
N ASP A 59 -9.04 -21.04 -11.14
CA ASP A 59 -9.33 -22.49 -11.19
C ASP A 59 -8.94 -23.25 -9.91
N ASN A 60 -8.54 -22.56 -8.84
CA ASN A 60 -8.15 -23.20 -7.59
C ASN A 60 -9.36 -23.31 -6.65
N GLU A 61 -9.93 -24.51 -6.55
CA GLU A 61 -11.09 -24.82 -5.68
C GLU A 61 -10.86 -24.54 -4.18
N ARG A 62 -9.61 -24.38 -3.75
CA ARG A 62 -9.24 -24.08 -2.35
C ARG A 62 -8.89 -22.61 -2.12
N ALA A 63 -9.06 -21.76 -3.12
CA ALA A 63 -8.79 -20.34 -3.06
C ALA A 63 -10.02 -19.51 -3.46
N LEU A 64 -10.08 -18.28 -2.99
CA LEU A 64 -11.02 -17.30 -3.54
C LEU A 64 -10.48 -16.84 -4.90
N SER A 65 -11.29 -17.03 -5.95
CA SER A 65 -10.92 -16.71 -7.33
C SER A 65 -10.64 -15.23 -7.57
N SER A 66 -11.11 -14.34 -6.70
CA SER A 66 -10.84 -12.90 -6.78
C SER A 66 -9.46 -12.48 -6.26
N ILE A 67 -8.69 -13.38 -5.63
CA ILE A 67 -7.38 -13.03 -5.06
C ILE A 67 -6.41 -12.68 -6.20
N TRP A 68 -5.78 -11.51 -6.09
CA TRP A 68 -4.69 -11.08 -6.95
C TRP A 68 -3.34 -11.35 -6.30
N SER A 69 -3.17 -10.98 -5.03
CA SER A 69 -1.98 -11.30 -4.23
C SER A 69 -2.36 -11.51 -2.76
N TYR A 70 -1.47 -12.10 -1.98
CA TYR A 70 -1.73 -12.49 -0.60
C TYR A 70 -0.53 -12.28 0.33
N GLY A 71 -0.72 -12.52 1.62
CA GLY A 71 0.32 -12.31 2.62
C GLY A 71 0.48 -10.86 3.02
N HIS A 72 -0.63 -10.10 3.06
CA HIS A 72 -0.66 -8.71 3.50
C HIS A 72 -1.18 -8.58 4.93
N ARG A 73 -0.68 -7.63 5.71
CA ARG A 73 -1.17 -7.29 7.05
C ARG A 73 -2.31 -6.28 6.98
N ASN A 74 -2.04 -5.07 6.53
CA ASN A 74 -3.06 -4.02 6.46
C ASN A 74 -2.69 -2.95 5.43
N PRO A 75 -2.98 -3.23 4.14
CA PRO A 75 -2.83 -2.24 3.08
C PRO A 75 -3.62 -0.97 3.35
N GLN A 76 -3.03 0.18 3.07
CA GLN A 76 -3.65 1.49 3.24
C GLN A 76 -3.56 2.33 1.96
N GLY A 77 -2.51 2.11 1.16
CA GLY A 77 -2.28 2.77 -0.12
C GLY A 77 -2.28 1.74 -1.24
N LEU A 78 -2.84 2.12 -2.38
CA LEU A 78 -2.80 1.39 -3.66
C LEU A 78 -2.79 2.45 -4.75
N VAL A 79 -1.87 2.33 -5.70
CA VAL A 79 -1.78 3.20 -6.86
C VAL A 79 -1.26 2.41 -8.06
N ILE A 80 -1.70 2.75 -9.26
CA ILE A 80 -1.12 2.20 -10.48
C ILE A 80 0.02 3.12 -10.90
N HIS A 81 1.20 2.55 -11.06
CA HIS A 81 2.32 3.26 -11.65
C HIS A 81 1.93 3.66 -13.07
N PRO A 82 1.90 4.94 -13.39
CA PRO A 82 1.18 5.42 -14.56
C PRO A 82 1.88 5.13 -15.90
N ARG A 83 3.20 4.89 -15.87
CA ARG A 83 3.98 4.47 -17.04
C ARG A 83 4.07 2.96 -17.25
N THR A 84 4.23 2.18 -16.18
CA THR A 84 4.48 0.73 -16.25
C THR A 84 3.20 -0.10 -16.08
N GLY A 85 2.14 0.48 -15.53
CA GLY A 85 0.91 -0.24 -15.17
C GLY A 85 1.03 -1.10 -13.91
N GLU A 86 2.19 -1.09 -13.24
CA GLU A 86 2.41 -1.88 -12.03
C GLU A 86 1.60 -1.34 -10.86
N ILE A 87 1.04 -2.22 -10.04
CA ILE A 87 0.34 -1.80 -8.82
C ILE A 87 1.36 -1.64 -7.70
N TRP A 88 1.39 -0.46 -7.10
CA TRP A 88 2.15 -0.17 -5.91
C TRP A 88 1.21 -0.14 -4.71
N GLU A 89 1.69 -0.63 -3.58
CA GLU A 89 0.93 -0.80 -2.36
C GLU A 89 1.74 -0.34 -1.16
N SER A 90 1.10 0.27 -0.17
CA SER A 90 1.73 0.54 1.10
C SER A 90 0.88 0.06 2.27
N GLU A 91 1.51 -0.65 3.20
CA GLU A 91 0.83 -1.21 4.36
C GLU A 91 1.46 -0.88 5.70
N HIS A 92 0.60 -0.91 6.72
CA HIS A 92 1.04 -0.86 8.10
C HIS A 92 1.66 -2.19 8.53
N GLY A 93 2.86 -2.11 9.09
CA GLY A 93 3.45 -3.14 9.93
C GLY A 93 2.87 -3.15 11.34
N PRO A 94 3.32 -4.08 12.20
CA PRO A 94 3.00 -4.09 13.62
C PRO A 94 3.79 -2.97 14.35
N ARG A 95 4.66 -3.28 15.31
CA ARG A 95 5.58 -2.28 15.89
C ARG A 95 6.82 -2.17 14.99
N GLY A 96 6.75 -1.30 13.98
CA GLY A 96 7.75 -1.25 12.90
C GLY A 96 7.36 -2.13 11.72
N GLY A 97 8.12 -2.05 10.64
CA GLY A 97 7.91 -2.85 9.43
C GLY A 97 6.70 -2.42 8.62
N ASP A 98 6.43 -1.12 8.53
CA ASP A 98 5.57 -0.64 7.43
C ASP A 98 6.29 -0.88 6.11
N GLU A 99 5.56 -1.12 5.04
CA GLU A 99 6.12 -1.58 3.77
C GLU A 99 5.57 -0.77 2.60
N LEU A 100 6.39 -0.65 1.55
CA LEU A 100 6.02 -0.25 0.20
C LEU A 100 6.37 -1.41 -0.72
N ASN A 101 5.38 -1.87 -1.49
CA ASN A 101 5.43 -3.08 -2.29
C ASN A 101 5.09 -2.80 -3.75
N ILE A 102 5.69 -3.56 -4.67
CA ILE A 102 5.21 -3.71 -6.05
C ILE A 102 4.45 -5.03 -6.12
N ILE A 103 3.17 -4.96 -6.49
CA ILE A 103 2.24 -6.07 -6.41
C ILE A 103 2.22 -6.84 -7.72
N TYR A 104 2.46 -8.15 -7.62
CA TYR A 104 2.43 -9.07 -8.75
C TYR A 104 1.34 -10.15 -8.56
N PRO A 105 0.71 -10.61 -9.66
CA PRO A 105 -0.29 -11.67 -9.61
C PRO A 105 0.24 -12.97 -9.00
N GLY A 106 -0.55 -13.54 -8.10
CA GLY A 106 -0.30 -14.82 -7.45
C GLY A 106 0.79 -14.80 -6.38
N LYS A 107 1.44 -13.65 -6.15
CA LYS A 107 2.58 -13.56 -5.24
C LYS A 107 2.18 -13.42 -3.76
N ASN A 108 3.09 -13.91 -2.92
CA ASN A 108 3.00 -13.91 -1.47
C ASN A 108 3.90 -12.81 -0.88
N PHE A 109 3.32 -11.83 -0.19
CA PHE A 109 4.04 -10.76 0.50
C PHE A 109 4.41 -11.13 1.95
N GLY A 110 4.11 -12.37 2.33
CA GLY A 110 4.81 -13.06 3.40
C GLY A 110 4.28 -12.82 4.81
N TRP A 111 3.43 -11.81 5.08
CA TRP A 111 2.82 -11.66 6.40
C TRP A 111 1.97 -12.87 6.79
N PRO A 112 2.07 -13.41 8.02
CA PRO A 112 2.98 -13.02 9.11
C PRO A 112 4.25 -13.88 9.21
N VAL A 113 4.52 -14.73 8.21
CA VAL A 113 5.66 -15.65 8.19
C VAL A 113 6.98 -14.89 8.12
N ILE A 114 7.02 -13.80 7.36
CA ILE A 114 8.11 -12.81 7.39
C ILE A 114 7.56 -11.47 7.84
N THR A 115 8.38 -10.68 8.54
CA THR A 115 8.07 -9.29 8.86
C THR A 115 9.31 -8.58 9.41
N TYR A 116 9.45 -7.30 9.11
CA TYR A 116 10.46 -6.43 9.74
C TYR A 116 10.01 -5.86 11.10
N GLY A 117 8.77 -6.15 11.52
CA GLY A 117 8.18 -5.64 12.74
C GLY A 117 8.12 -6.68 13.87
N LYS A 118 7.72 -6.22 15.06
CA LYS A 118 7.48 -7.06 16.23
C LYS A 118 6.13 -6.76 16.88
N ASN A 119 5.70 -7.56 17.84
CA ASN A 119 4.49 -7.27 18.60
C ASN A 119 4.66 -5.95 19.37
N TYR A 120 3.56 -5.24 19.64
CA TYR A 120 3.60 -3.98 20.38
C TYR A 120 4.17 -4.13 21.80
N ASN A 121 3.94 -5.28 22.44
CA ASN A 121 4.56 -5.64 23.73
C ASN A 121 6.05 -6.01 23.63
N GLY A 122 6.64 -5.99 22.43
CA GLY A 122 8.06 -6.25 22.18
C GLY A 122 8.42 -7.70 21.88
N THR A 123 7.49 -8.65 21.97
CA THR A 123 7.77 -10.05 21.61
C THR A 123 7.89 -10.22 20.09
N ILE A 124 8.62 -11.26 19.69
CA ILE A 124 8.88 -11.56 18.28
C ILE A 124 7.59 -12.11 17.62
N ILE A 125 7.34 -11.70 16.38
CA ILE A 125 6.25 -12.25 15.54
C ILE A 125 6.81 -13.36 14.66
N SER A 126 7.88 -13.05 13.94
CA SER A 126 8.68 -13.99 13.18
C SER A 126 10.16 -13.74 13.41
N HIS A 127 10.95 -14.81 13.39
CA HIS A 127 12.40 -14.72 13.34
C HIS A 127 12.93 -14.51 11.92
N LEU A 128 12.05 -14.55 10.92
CA LEU A 128 12.37 -14.41 9.51
C LEU A 128 11.98 -13.02 9.00
N THR A 129 12.88 -12.40 8.25
CA THR A 129 12.60 -11.21 7.44
C THR A 129 12.48 -11.54 5.95
N HIS A 130 12.91 -12.74 5.56
CA HIS A 130 12.86 -13.27 4.20
C HIS A 130 12.60 -14.78 4.27
N ASN A 131 12.00 -15.32 3.20
CA ASN A 131 11.83 -16.76 3.02
C ASN A 131 11.57 -17.06 1.54
N ASP A 132 11.89 -18.28 1.11
CA ASP A 132 11.67 -18.69 -0.27
C ASP A 132 10.18 -18.61 -0.65
N GLY A 133 9.92 -18.07 -1.84
CA GLY A 133 8.57 -17.90 -2.37
C GLY A 133 7.80 -16.71 -1.76
N MET A 134 8.47 -15.84 -1.01
CA MET A 134 7.88 -14.60 -0.46
C MET A 134 8.59 -13.39 -1.04
N GLU A 135 7.81 -12.45 -1.56
CA GLU A 135 8.31 -11.19 -2.10
C GLU A 135 8.84 -10.30 -0.98
N GLN A 136 9.73 -9.39 -1.33
CA GLN A 136 10.28 -8.39 -0.41
C GLN A 136 9.74 -7.01 -0.79
N PRO A 137 9.52 -6.13 0.20
CA PRO A 137 9.15 -4.76 -0.07
C PRO A 137 10.31 -4.02 -0.74
N VAL A 138 9.99 -3.03 -1.58
CA VAL A 138 11.01 -2.15 -2.18
C VAL A 138 11.54 -1.13 -1.17
N LEU A 139 10.78 -0.89 -0.10
CA LEU A 139 11.15 -0.08 1.05
C LEU A 139 10.37 -0.52 2.28
N HIS A 140 11.00 -0.52 3.45
CA HIS A 140 10.31 -0.69 4.72
C HIS A 140 10.70 0.40 5.74
N TRP A 141 9.77 0.77 6.62
CA TRP A 141 10.01 1.73 7.70
C TRP A 141 10.00 1.05 9.07
N THR A 142 11.16 1.06 9.73
CA THR A 142 11.35 0.63 11.13
C THR A 142 12.15 1.70 11.86
N PRO A 143 11.53 2.56 12.71
CA PRO A 143 10.14 2.47 13.19
C PRO A 143 9.08 2.77 12.11
N SER A 144 7.90 2.18 12.30
CA SER A 144 6.72 2.38 11.45
C SER A 144 6.30 3.86 11.47
N ILE A 145 6.02 4.40 10.29
CA ILE A 145 5.51 5.76 10.07
C ILE A 145 3.97 5.82 10.07
N ALA A 146 3.33 4.65 10.19
CA ALA A 146 1.93 4.42 9.88
C ALA A 146 1.61 4.97 8.47
N VAL A 147 2.27 4.38 7.46
CA VAL A 147 2.14 4.76 6.05
C VAL A 147 0.70 4.59 5.56
N CYS A 148 0.17 5.56 4.81
CA CYS A 148 -1.20 5.47 4.31
C CYS A 148 -1.36 5.72 2.80
N GLY A 149 -1.78 6.91 2.39
CA GLY A 149 -1.96 7.23 0.99
C GLY A 149 -0.63 7.28 0.26
N ILE A 150 -0.61 6.75 -0.96
CA ILE A 150 0.52 6.87 -1.87
C ILE A 150 0.02 7.29 -3.24
N THR A 151 0.82 8.09 -3.95
CA THR A 151 0.51 8.45 -5.34
C THR A 151 1.78 8.78 -6.12
N PHE A 152 1.79 8.51 -7.42
CA PHE A 152 2.87 8.94 -8.31
C PHE A 152 2.61 10.35 -8.83
N TYR A 153 3.67 11.15 -8.96
CA TYR A 153 3.58 12.47 -9.56
C TYR A 153 3.76 12.44 -11.08
N GLU A 154 2.70 12.82 -11.79
CA GLU A 154 2.71 13.03 -13.25
C GLU A 154 2.33 14.46 -13.67
N GLY A 155 2.20 15.35 -12.70
CA GLY A 155 1.87 16.74 -12.99
C GLY A 155 3.01 17.48 -13.68
N LYS A 156 2.69 18.67 -14.20
CA LYS A 156 3.65 19.58 -14.85
C LYS A 156 4.00 20.80 -13.99
N VAL A 157 3.47 20.87 -12.78
CA VAL A 157 3.65 22.02 -11.86
C VAL A 157 4.97 21.91 -11.11
N PHE A 158 5.32 20.71 -10.63
CA PHE A 158 6.55 20.41 -9.91
C PHE A 158 7.46 19.57 -10.83
N THR A 159 8.08 20.22 -11.81
CA THR A 159 8.75 19.54 -12.93
C THR A 159 9.89 18.61 -12.52
N GLU A 160 10.55 18.88 -11.40
CA GLU A 160 11.64 18.05 -10.86
C GLU A 160 11.13 16.77 -10.18
N TRP A 161 9.82 16.64 -9.96
CA TRP A 161 9.24 15.53 -9.21
C TRP A 161 8.56 14.48 -10.08
N GLY A 162 8.70 14.57 -11.41
CA GLY A 162 8.11 13.60 -12.33
C GLY A 162 8.55 12.16 -12.01
N ASN A 163 7.58 11.24 -11.95
CA ASN A 163 7.78 9.83 -11.61
C ASN A 163 8.18 9.53 -10.16
N ASN A 164 8.22 10.54 -9.28
CA ASN A 164 8.41 10.29 -7.85
C ASN A 164 7.10 9.80 -7.21
N LEU A 165 7.23 9.04 -6.14
CA LEU A 165 6.11 8.58 -5.33
C LEU A 165 6.00 9.43 -4.06
N PHE A 166 4.81 9.89 -3.73
CA PHE A 166 4.52 10.48 -2.44
C PHE A 166 3.95 9.43 -1.50
N ALA A 167 4.39 9.43 -0.24
CA ALA A 167 3.86 8.55 0.80
C ALA A 167 3.49 9.34 2.05
N THR A 168 2.27 9.15 2.55
CA THR A 168 1.77 9.87 3.72
C THR A 168 2.11 9.14 5.02
N SER A 169 2.33 9.90 6.08
CA SER A 169 2.65 9.40 7.41
C SER A 169 1.60 9.86 8.42
N LEU A 170 0.87 8.90 8.96
CA LEU A 170 -0.10 9.15 10.02
C LEU A 170 0.59 9.39 11.37
N LYS A 171 1.68 8.70 11.68
CA LYS A 171 2.30 8.75 13.02
C LYS A 171 3.23 9.94 13.18
N TYR A 172 3.96 10.29 12.13
CA TYR A 172 4.91 11.40 12.16
C TYR A 172 4.38 12.65 11.45
N GLU A 173 3.11 12.63 11.00
CA GLU A 173 2.41 13.82 10.49
C GLU A 173 3.11 14.47 9.29
N ARG A 174 3.59 13.63 8.37
CA ARG A 174 4.47 14.05 7.27
C ARG A 174 4.03 13.56 5.90
N LEU A 175 4.43 14.29 4.87
CA LEU A 175 4.47 13.81 3.49
C LEU A 175 5.92 13.53 3.10
N HIS A 176 6.16 12.31 2.64
CA HIS A 176 7.45 11.88 2.11
C HIS A 176 7.42 11.93 0.58
N ARG A 177 8.52 12.37 -0.04
CA ARG A 177 8.79 12.19 -1.47
C ARG A 177 9.85 11.10 -1.62
N LEU A 178 9.55 10.10 -2.45
CA LEU A 178 10.41 8.98 -2.77
C LEU A 178 10.82 9.08 -4.23
N GLU A 179 12.11 9.10 -4.51
CA GLU A 179 12.61 8.98 -5.88
C GLU A 179 12.67 7.51 -6.28
N ILE A 180 12.01 7.18 -7.39
CA ILE A 180 11.87 5.82 -7.88
C ILE A 180 12.68 5.64 -9.17
N LEU A 181 13.65 4.73 -9.15
CA LEU A 181 14.45 4.33 -10.30
C LEU A 181 14.44 2.80 -10.44
N ASP A 182 14.02 2.30 -11.60
CA ASP A 182 13.96 0.86 -11.92
C ASP A 182 13.27 0.02 -10.84
N GLY A 183 12.12 0.50 -10.35
CA GLY A 183 11.33 -0.16 -9.31
C GLY A 183 11.93 -0.12 -7.91
N LYS A 184 12.95 0.73 -7.66
CA LYS A 184 13.60 0.88 -6.36
C LYS A 184 13.49 2.30 -5.85
N VAL A 185 13.38 2.45 -4.52
CA VAL A 185 13.53 3.74 -3.87
C VAL A 185 15.02 4.07 -3.78
N VAL A 186 15.48 5.12 -4.47
CA VAL A 186 16.89 5.55 -4.46
C VAL A 186 17.13 6.72 -3.52
N GLU A 187 16.10 7.54 -3.27
CA GLU A 187 16.14 8.64 -2.32
C GLU A 187 14.78 8.80 -1.63
N GLN A 188 14.80 9.30 -0.39
CA GLN A 188 13.63 9.66 0.38
C GLN A 188 13.89 10.98 1.11
N GLU A 189 12.94 11.91 1.02
CA GLU A 189 12.94 13.13 1.82
C GLU A 189 11.56 13.44 2.40
N ILE A 190 11.51 14.32 3.41
CA ILE A 190 10.28 14.86 3.98
C ILE A 190 10.05 16.22 3.35
N ILE A 191 8.97 16.37 2.59
CA ILE A 191 8.64 17.61 1.89
C ILE A 191 7.57 18.45 2.61
N TYR A 192 6.95 17.88 3.66
CA TYR A 192 5.94 18.57 4.45
C TYR A 192 5.85 17.98 5.85
N ASP A 193 5.92 18.85 6.86
CA ASP A 193 5.58 18.56 8.25
C ASP A 193 4.26 19.28 8.55
N ALA A 194 3.18 18.51 8.67
CA ALA A 194 1.82 19.02 8.60
C ALA A 194 1.25 19.51 9.94
N GLY A 195 1.91 19.12 11.06
CA GLY A 195 1.36 19.26 12.41
C GLY A 195 -0.01 18.60 12.59
N SER A 196 -0.32 17.61 11.74
CA SER A 196 -1.55 16.81 11.75
C SER A 196 -1.35 15.54 10.94
N ARG A 197 -2.04 14.48 11.32
CA ARG A 197 -1.94 13.15 10.69
C ARG A 197 -2.28 13.23 9.20
N VAL A 198 -1.36 12.77 8.36
CA VAL A 198 -1.47 12.84 6.90
C VAL A 198 -2.09 11.55 6.37
N ARG A 199 -3.36 11.62 5.96
CA ARG A 199 -4.16 10.46 5.55
C ARG A 199 -3.94 10.10 4.08
N ASP A 200 -4.02 11.07 3.20
CA ASP A 200 -4.03 10.82 1.77
C ASP A 200 -3.30 11.90 0.98
N VAL A 201 -2.83 11.54 -0.20
CA VAL A 201 -2.19 12.43 -1.16
C VAL A 201 -2.69 12.09 -2.56
N GLU A 202 -3.11 13.10 -3.31
CA GLU A 202 -3.61 12.93 -4.67
C GLU A 202 -3.11 14.04 -5.59
N ILE A 203 -2.98 13.72 -6.88
CA ILE A 203 -2.59 14.69 -7.90
C ILE A 203 -3.85 15.20 -8.61
N GLY A 204 -4.12 16.49 -8.46
CA GLY A 204 -5.25 17.12 -9.14
C GLY A 204 -5.05 17.21 -10.66
N PRO A 205 -6.11 17.43 -11.45
CA PRO A 205 -6.05 17.44 -12.92
C PRO A 205 -5.16 18.55 -13.50
N LEU A 206 -4.86 19.59 -12.72
CA LEU A 206 -3.95 20.67 -13.09
C LEU A 206 -2.49 20.41 -12.65
N GLY A 207 -2.19 19.23 -12.09
CA GLY A 207 -0.85 18.85 -11.64
C GLY A 207 -0.45 19.36 -10.24
N PHE A 208 -1.38 19.92 -9.47
CA PHE A 208 -1.14 20.28 -8.07
C PHE A 208 -1.29 19.08 -7.15
N ILE A 209 -0.51 19.06 -6.07
CA ILE A 209 -0.58 18.02 -5.03
C ILE A 209 -1.60 18.46 -3.98
N TYR A 210 -2.54 17.57 -3.66
CA TYR A 210 -3.55 17.72 -2.62
C TYR A 210 -3.30 16.71 -1.52
N VAL A 211 -3.41 17.15 -0.26
CA VAL A 211 -3.14 16.31 0.90
C VAL A 211 -4.30 16.39 1.88
N ALA A 212 -4.77 15.23 2.34
CA ALA A 212 -5.83 15.11 3.35
C ALA A 212 -5.25 14.93 4.75
N LEU A 213 -5.74 15.74 5.70
CA LEU A 213 -5.30 15.77 7.10
C LEU A 213 -6.49 15.44 8.03
N GLU A 214 -6.25 14.76 9.15
CA GLU A 214 -7.33 14.22 9.99
C GLU A 214 -7.84 15.20 11.09
N ASP A 215 -6.98 16.03 11.68
CA ASP A 215 -7.34 16.81 12.88
C ASP A 215 -6.78 18.25 12.88
N PRO A 216 -7.62 19.29 12.71
CA PRO A 216 -8.97 19.19 12.15
C PRO A 216 -8.94 18.68 10.71
N GLY A 217 -10.01 18.01 10.28
CA GLY A 217 -10.19 17.50 8.92
C GLY A 217 -10.07 18.60 7.86
N ARG A 218 -9.06 18.52 6.98
CA ARG A 218 -8.82 19.52 5.92
C ARG A 218 -8.09 18.94 4.72
N ILE A 219 -8.30 19.57 3.57
CA ILE A 219 -7.50 19.35 2.35
C ILE A 219 -6.60 20.56 2.15
N VAL A 220 -5.29 20.33 2.03
CA VAL A 220 -4.31 21.37 1.68
C VAL A 220 -3.80 21.14 0.26
N ARG A 221 -3.43 22.22 -0.43
CA ARG A 221 -2.87 22.19 -1.79
C ARG A 221 -1.48 22.79 -1.76
N PHE A 222 -0.52 22.09 -2.36
CA PHE A 222 0.83 22.59 -2.53
C PHE A 222 0.86 23.50 -3.76
N VAL A 223 1.56 24.61 -3.64
CA VAL A 223 1.84 25.54 -4.74
C VAL A 223 3.35 25.75 -4.79
N PRO A 224 3.96 25.87 -5.98
CA PRO A 224 5.34 26.27 -6.10
C PRO A 224 5.58 27.60 -5.38
N VAL A 225 6.77 27.75 -4.80
CA VAL A 225 7.26 29.07 -4.38
C VAL A 225 7.79 29.79 -5.62
N ASP A 226 7.56 31.10 -5.69
CA ASP A 226 8.12 31.96 -6.73
C ASP A 226 9.65 32.13 -6.60
#